data_AF-A0A8C3GZ61-F1
#
_entry.id   AF-A0A8C3GZ61-F1
#
_cell.length_a   1.000
_cell.length_b   1.000
_cell.length_c   1.000
_cell.angle_alpha   90.00
_cell.angle_beta   90.00
_cell.angle_gamma   90.00
#
_symmetry.space_group_name_H-M   'P 1'
#
loop_
_entity.id
_entity.type
_entity.pdbx_description
1 polymer ?
#
loop_
_entity_poly.entity_id
_entity_poly.type
_entity_poly.pdbx_seq_one_letter_code
_entity_poly.pdbx_strand_id
1 'polypeptide(L)'
;MFSLLQCWCCLLQEGQEKLHKKSKEILSAISLKITLSVVACLIYPIVLMSFKQMTDWIHSYARNLKEKTEDLKRERRLAEDLLHQMLPKSVAKQLRKCQKVEAENYDQVTIFFSDIVGFTSIAASCTPLQVVEMLNNLYVCFDTRIESYDVYKVSTWAEVKPGEKQNRTQSRCVRRKEFCISVQAAASPHTSG
;
A
#
# COMPACT_ATOMS: atom_id res chain seq x y z
N MET A 1 -76.05 -71.10 28.10
CA MET A 1 -75.87 -69.65 28.35
C MET A 1 -74.47 -69.30 28.86
N PHE A 2 -73.84 -70.12 29.71
CA PHE A 2 -72.48 -69.86 30.24
C PHE A 2 -71.34 -69.92 29.21
N SER A 3 -71.40 -70.77 28.19
CA SER A 3 -70.29 -70.94 27.23
C SER A 3 -70.09 -69.76 26.27
N LEU A 4 -71.14 -69.00 25.94
CA LEU A 4 -71.05 -67.81 25.09
C LEU A 4 -70.43 -66.62 25.83
N LEU A 5 -70.67 -66.50 27.15
CA LEU A 5 -70.06 -65.47 27.99
C LEU A 5 -68.56 -65.72 28.20
N GLN A 6 -68.15 -66.98 28.37
CA GLN A 6 -66.75 -67.39 28.47
C GLN A 6 -65.99 -67.10 27.17
N CYS A 7 -66.63 -67.36 26.01
CA CYS A 7 -66.05 -67.10 24.70
C CYS A 7 -65.91 -65.59 24.40
N TRP A 8 -66.90 -64.77 24.79
CA TRP A 8 -66.83 -63.32 24.62
C TRP A 8 -65.76 -62.66 25.51
N CYS A 9 -65.56 -63.15 26.73
CA CYS A 9 -64.50 -62.66 27.63
C CYS A 9 -63.10 -62.98 27.08
N CYS A 10 -62.90 -64.18 26.51
CA CYS A 10 -61.64 -64.56 25.88
C CYS A 10 -61.33 -63.72 24.61
N LEU A 11 -62.33 -63.48 23.75
CA LEU A 11 -62.20 -62.62 22.57
C LEU A 11 -61.92 -61.15 22.92
N LEU A 12 -62.49 -60.67 24.03
CA LEU A 12 -62.24 -59.33 24.55
C LEU A 12 -60.82 -59.18 25.14
N GLN A 13 -60.30 -60.24 25.77
CA GLN A 13 -58.96 -60.28 26.36
C GLN A 13 -57.85 -60.26 25.30
N GLU A 14 -58.04 -60.95 24.17
CA GLU A 14 -57.08 -60.97 23.06
C GLU A 14 -57.05 -59.65 22.25
N GLY A 15 -58.15 -58.89 22.30
CA GLY A 15 -58.23 -57.53 21.74
C GLY A 15 -57.46 -56.49 22.55
N GLN A 16 -57.47 -56.59 23.88
CA GLN A 16 -56.78 -55.64 24.78
C GLN A 16 -55.25 -55.77 24.72
N GLU A 17 -54.69 -56.98 24.58
CA GLU A 17 -53.22 -57.18 24.47
C GLU A 17 -52.62 -56.58 23.19
N LYS A 18 -53.31 -56.70 22.05
CA LYS A 18 -52.87 -56.08 20.78
C LYS A 18 -52.85 -54.56 20.85
N LEU A 19 -53.80 -53.96 21.58
CA LEU A 19 -53.89 -52.52 21.80
C LEU A 19 -52.78 -52.01 22.72
N HIS A 20 -52.47 -52.76 23.79
CA HIS A 20 -51.37 -52.43 24.71
C HIS A 20 -49.99 -52.56 24.06
N LYS A 21 -49.81 -53.52 23.14
CA LYS A 21 -48.59 -53.70 22.34
C LYS A 21 -48.44 -52.57 21.31
N LYS A 22 -49.52 -52.20 20.60
CA LYS A 22 -49.53 -51.01 19.71
C LYS A 22 -49.24 -49.71 20.47
N SER A 23 -49.76 -49.54 21.67
CA SER A 23 -49.54 -48.34 22.49
C SER A 23 -48.06 -48.17 22.87
N LYS A 24 -47.38 -49.25 23.29
CA LYS A 24 -45.93 -49.22 23.62
C LYS A 24 -45.04 -48.92 22.41
N GLU A 25 -45.36 -49.47 21.23
CA GLU A 25 -44.65 -49.18 19.97
C GLU A 25 -44.84 -47.71 19.52
N ILE A 26 -46.04 -47.15 19.71
CA ILE A 26 -46.30 -45.75 19.41
C ILE A 26 -45.58 -44.84 20.41
N LEU A 27 -45.56 -45.20 21.70
CA LEU A 27 -44.90 -44.42 22.74
C LEU A 27 -43.38 -44.33 22.54
N SER A 28 -42.72 -45.44 22.18
CA SER A 28 -41.27 -45.47 21.91
C SER A 28 -40.92 -44.64 20.67
N ALA A 29 -41.74 -44.70 19.62
CA ALA A 29 -41.55 -43.93 18.39
C ALA A 29 -41.77 -42.42 18.61
N ILE A 30 -42.76 -42.03 19.43
CA ILE A 30 -43.02 -40.62 19.75
C ILE A 30 -41.90 -40.05 20.63
N SER A 31 -41.45 -40.80 21.65
CA SER A 31 -40.35 -40.36 22.52
C SER A 31 -39.08 -40.05 21.71
N LEU A 32 -38.69 -40.95 20.79
CA LEU A 32 -37.52 -40.73 19.92
C LEU A 32 -37.66 -39.48 19.05
N LYS A 33 -38.85 -39.24 18.48
CA LYS A 33 -39.12 -38.06 17.64
C LYS A 33 -39.11 -36.76 18.44
N ILE A 34 -39.69 -36.75 19.63
CA ILE A 34 -39.68 -35.57 20.50
C ILE A 34 -38.24 -35.26 20.91
N THR A 35 -37.45 -36.26 21.30
CA THR A 35 -36.03 -36.06 21.63
C THR A 35 -35.26 -35.49 20.44
N LEU A 36 -35.46 -36.04 19.24
CA LEU A 36 -34.84 -35.52 18.01
C LEU A 36 -35.23 -34.06 17.73
N SER A 37 -36.53 -33.75 17.87
CA SER A 37 -37.07 -32.41 17.64
C SER A 37 -36.56 -31.40 18.67
N VAL A 38 -36.47 -31.77 19.95
CA VAL A 38 -35.97 -30.90 21.01
C VAL A 38 -34.48 -30.61 20.80
N VAL A 39 -33.69 -31.63 20.47
CA VAL A 39 -32.27 -31.47 20.16
C VAL A 39 -32.06 -30.57 18.93
N ALA A 40 -32.84 -30.78 17.85
CA ALA A 40 -32.79 -29.91 16.67
C ALA A 40 -33.18 -28.46 17.00
N CYS A 41 -34.23 -28.25 17.80
CA CYS A 41 -34.66 -26.92 18.26
C CYS A 41 -33.60 -26.22 19.12
N LEU A 42 -32.79 -26.94 19.89
CA LEU A 42 -31.71 -26.36 20.69
C LEU A 42 -30.43 -26.10 19.88
N ILE A 43 -30.12 -26.94 18.90
CA ILE A 43 -28.94 -26.78 18.04
C ILE A 43 -29.12 -25.64 17.04
N TYR A 44 -30.32 -25.48 16.47
CA TYR A 44 -30.61 -24.44 15.48
C TYR A 44 -30.24 -23.01 15.91
N PRO A 45 -30.61 -22.51 17.11
CA PRO A 45 -30.24 -21.17 17.55
C PRO A 45 -28.72 -21.04 17.79
N ILE A 46 -28.05 -22.08 18.28
CA ILE A 46 -26.59 -22.07 18.50
C ILE A 46 -25.89 -21.90 17.16
N VAL A 47 -26.27 -22.69 16.16
CA VAL A 47 -25.71 -22.63 14.81
C VAL A 47 -25.95 -21.26 14.17
N LEU A 48 -27.17 -20.73 14.27
CA LEU A 48 -27.49 -19.38 13.78
C LEU A 48 -26.67 -18.28 14.45
N MET A 49 -26.48 -18.35 15.77
CA MET A 49 -25.67 -17.38 16.52
C MET A 49 -24.20 -17.42 16.08
N SER A 50 -23.62 -18.62 15.93
CA SER A 50 -22.26 -18.78 15.43
C SER A 50 -22.07 -18.27 14.00
N PHE A 51 -23.03 -18.53 13.10
CA PHE A 51 -22.97 -18.02 11.73
C PHE A 51 -23.03 -16.49 11.65
N LYS A 52 -23.86 -15.84 12.48
CA LYS A 52 -23.90 -14.38 12.56
C LYS A 52 -22.56 -13.82 13.05
N GLN A 53 -22.03 -14.37 14.14
CA GLN A 53 -20.73 -13.97 14.68
C GLN A 53 -19.60 -14.11 13.65
N MET A 54 -19.60 -15.21 12.88
CA MET A 54 -18.61 -15.43 11.82
C MET A 54 -18.72 -14.37 10.72
N THR A 55 -19.93 -14.04 10.28
CA THR A 55 -20.16 -13.06 9.22
C THR A 55 -19.67 -11.67 9.62
N ASP A 56 -19.99 -11.24 10.86
CA ASP A 56 -19.53 -9.96 11.41
C ASP A 56 -18.00 -9.92 11.55
N TRP A 57 -17.40 -11.01 12.01
CA TRP A 57 -15.95 -11.13 12.12
C TRP A 57 -15.26 -11.03 10.75
N ILE A 58 -15.78 -11.69 9.71
CA ILE A 58 -15.26 -11.61 8.35
C ILE A 58 -15.33 -10.17 7.81
N HIS A 59 -16.46 -9.49 8.00
CA HIS A 59 -16.60 -8.10 7.56
C HIS A 59 -15.62 -7.16 8.27
N SER A 60 -15.47 -7.32 9.59
CA SER A 60 -14.51 -6.55 10.39
C SER A 60 -13.07 -6.84 9.97
N TYR A 61 -12.72 -8.11 9.77
CA TYR A 61 -11.41 -8.52 9.30
C TYR A 61 -11.09 -7.97 7.90
N ALA A 62 -12.04 -8.05 6.96
CA ALA A 62 -11.91 -7.47 5.63
C ALA A 62 -11.72 -5.95 5.69
N ARG A 63 -12.40 -5.25 6.60
CA ARG A 63 -12.23 -3.80 6.82
C ARG A 63 -10.83 -3.47 7.34
N ASN A 64 -10.36 -4.19 8.36
CA ASN A 64 -9.02 -4.01 8.90
C ASN A 64 -7.93 -4.29 7.85
N LEU A 65 -8.09 -5.36 7.06
CA LEU A 65 -7.17 -5.66 5.96
C LEU A 65 -7.16 -4.56 4.91
N LYS A 66 -8.33 -4.02 4.56
CA LYS A 66 -8.43 -2.91 3.61
C LYS A 66 -7.71 -1.68 4.13
N GLU A 67 -7.92 -1.32 5.39
CA GLU A 67 -7.25 -0.18 6.03
C GLU A 67 -5.73 -0.33 6.03
N LYS A 68 -5.22 -1.49 6.49
CA LYS A 68 -3.77 -1.79 6.46
C LYS A 68 -3.19 -1.77 5.06
N THR A 69 -3.96 -2.25 4.07
CA THR A 69 -3.53 -2.23 2.67
C THR A 69 -3.45 -0.80 2.13
N GLU A 70 -4.39 0.08 2.51
CA GLU A 70 -4.37 1.48 2.10
C GLU A 70 -3.25 2.26 2.79
N ASP A 71 -2.95 1.98 4.06
CA ASP A 71 -1.78 2.54 4.75
C ASP A 71 -0.47 2.17 4.05
N LEU A 72 -0.27 0.88 3.78
CA LEU A 72 0.92 0.40 3.06
C LEU A 72 1.02 0.99 1.65
N LYS A 73 -0.11 1.18 0.95
CA LYS A 73 -0.11 1.85 -0.35
C LYS A 73 0.31 3.31 -0.24
N ARG A 74 -0.12 4.03 0.79
CA ARG A 74 0.29 5.43 1.02
C ARG A 74 1.79 5.52 1.27
N GLU A 75 2.31 4.73 2.20
CA GLU A 75 3.75 4.70 2.50
C GLU A 75 4.57 4.32 1.26
N ARG A 76 4.11 3.32 0.51
CA ARG A 76 4.77 2.93 -0.74
C ARG A 76 4.78 4.06 -1.77
N ARG A 77 3.69 4.81 -1.93
CA ARG A 77 3.64 5.96 -2.86
C ARG A 77 4.63 7.04 -2.46
N LEU A 78 4.68 7.39 -1.17
CA LEU A 78 5.64 8.36 -0.66
C LEU A 78 7.09 7.92 -0.92
N ALA A 79 7.38 6.63 -0.69
CA ALA A 79 8.69 6.07 -1.00
C ALA A 79 9.01 6.09 -2.51
N GLU A 80 8.03 5.78 -3.37
CA GLU A 80 8.21 5.85 -4.82
C GLU A 80 8.42 7.29 -5.31
N ASP A 81 7.67 8.25 -4.78
CA ASP A 81 7.84 9.67 -5.12
C ASP A 81 9.22 10.19 -4.71
N LEU A 82 9.66 9.87 -3.49
CA LEU A 82 11.00 10.21 -3.02
C LEU A 82 12.10 9.56 -3.88
N LEU A 83 11.92 8.30 -4.26
CA LEU A 83 12.87 7.59 -5.12
C LEU A 83 13.00 8.27 -6.49
N HIS A 84 11.89 8.75 -7.06
CA HIS A 84 11.90 9.48 -8.34
C HIS A 84 12.49 10.89 -8.24
N GLN A 85 12.46 11.52 -7.06
CA GLN A 85 13.15 12.80 -6.83
C GLN A 85 14.67 12.61 -6.78
N MET A 86 15.15 11.45 -6.32
CA MET A 86 16.58 11.17 -6.16
C MET A 86 17.20 10.53 -7.41
N LEU A 87 16.46 9.68 -8.12
CA LEU A 87 16.96 8.87 -9.23
C LEU A 87 16.08 8.99 -10.48
N PRO A 88 16.67 8.88 -11.69
CA PRO A 88 15.90 8.83 -12.93
C PRO A 88 14.90 7.67 -12.92
N LYS A 89 13.73 7.86 -13.54
CA LYS A 89 12.67 6.84 -13.64
C LYS A 89 13.16 5.51 -14.23
N SER A 90 14.13 5.54 -15.15
CA SER A 90 14.71 4.33 -15.76
C SER A 90 15.48 3.50 -14.73
N VAL A 91 16.37 4.14 -13.96
CA VAL A 91 17.20 3.52 -12.92
C VAL A 91 16.34 3.04 -11.75
N ALA A 92 15.39 3.85 -11.29
CA ALA A 92 14.47 3.49 -10.22
C ALA A 92 13.65 2.22 -10.56
N LYS A 93 13.19 2.08 -11.82
CA LYS A 93 12.48 0.87 -12.28
C LYS A 93 13.37 -0.38 -12.28
N GLN A 94 14.63 -0.26 -12.68
CA GLN A 94 15.58 -1.39 -12.69
C GLN A 94 15.91 -1.83 -11.26
N LEU A 95 16.19 -0.88 -10.37
CA LEU A 95 16.46 -1.14 -8.95
C LEU A 95 15.27 -1.84 -8.27
N ARG A 96 14.04 -1.42 -8.58
CA ARG A 96 12.81 -2.07 -8.08
C ARG A 96 12.66 -3.53 -8.49
N LYS A 97 13.21 -3.92 -9.64
CA LYS A 97 13.17 -5.32 -10.11
C LYS A 97 14.34 -6.15 -9.56
N CYS A 98 15.13 -5.59 -8.63
CA CYS A 98 16.40 -6.16 -8.17
C CYS A 98 17.34 -6.49 -9.34
N GLN A 99 17.23 -5.76 -10.45
CA GLN A 99 18.12 -5.92 -11.59
C GLN A 99 19.38 -5.09 -11.35
N LYS A 100 20.52 -5.62 -11.80
CA LYS A 100 21.77 -4.87 -11.80
C LYS A 100 21.62 -3.70 -12.76
N VAL A 101 21.82 -2.49 -12.27
CA VAL A 101 21.82 -1.28 -13.10
C VAL A 101 23.11 -1.30 -13.90
N GLU A 102 23.01 -1.49 -15.22
CA GLU A 102 24.17 -1.40 -16.10
C GLU A 102 24.52 0.07 -16.37
N ALA A 103 25.81 0.34 -16.54
CA ALA A 103 26.28 1.67 -16.88
C ALA A 103 25.79 2.01 -18.30
N GLU A 104 24.96 3.04 -18.42
CA GLU A 104 24.52 3.55 -19.72
C GLU A 104 25.60 4.46 -20.31
N ASN A 105 26.03 4.16 -21.53
CA ASN A 105 26.85 5.07 -22.34
C ASN A 105 25.94 5.95 -23.19
N TYR A 106 26.22 7.25 -23.21
CA TYR A 106 25.49 8.22 -24.01
C TYR A 106 26.43 8.81 -25.08
N ASP A 107 26.08 8.64 -26.36
CA ASP A 107 26.90 9.10 -27.50
C ASP A 107 27.05 10.63 -27.55
N GLN A 108 26.05 11.36 -27.05
CA GLN A 108 26.04 12.81 -27.02
C GLN A 108 25.51 13.32 -25.66
N VAL A 109 26.41 13.90 -24.88
CA VAL A 109 26.07 14.59 -23.63
C VAL A 109 26.52 16.03 -23.69
N THR A 110 25.72 16.93 -23.14
CA THR A 110 26.10 18.33 -22.91
C THR A 110 26.14 18.53 -21.41
N ILE A 111 27.30 18.94 -20.90
CA ILE A 111 27.51 19.23 -19.49
C ILE A 111 27.50 20.73 -19.30
N PHE A 112 26.62 21.23 -18.43
CA PHE A 112 26.62 22.63 -18.03
C PHE A 112 27.46 22.82 -16.76
N PHE A 113 28.43 23.73 -16.83
CA PHE A 113 29.20 24.21 -15.68
C PHE A 113 28.91 25.69 -15.49
N SER A 114 28.50 26.06 -14.28
CA SER A 114 28.25 27.46 -13.89
C SER A 114 28.88 27.71 -12.53
N ASP A 115 29.57 28.83 -12.39
CA ASP A 115 30.10 29.33 -11.13
C ASP A 115 29.52 30.73 -10.86
N ILE A 116 29.41 31.10 -9.59
CA ILE A 116 28.96 32.42 -9.18
C ILE A 116 30.19 33.32 -9.10
N VAL A 117 30.30 34.25 -10.06
CA VAL A 117 31.38 35.23 -10.09
C VAL A 117 31.33 36.07 -8.81
N GLY A 118 32.46 36.15 -8.10
CA GLY A 118 32.56 36.95 -6.88
C GLY A 118 31.91 36.33 -5.64
N PHE A 119 31.53 35.04 -5.65
CA PHE A 119 30.94 34.36 -4.48
C PHE A 119 31.75 34.56 -3.19
N THR A 120 33.09 34.51 -3.27
CA THR A 120 33.96 34.72 -2.11
C THR A 120 33.79 36.13 -1.50
N SER A 121 33.66 37.14 -2.35
CA SER A 121 33.50 38.54 -1.91
C SER A 121 32.12 38.75 -1.31
N ILE A 122 31.08 38.21 -1.94
CA ILE A 122 29.70 38.28 -1.45
C ILE A 122 29.57 37.57 -0.09
N ALA A 123 30.14 36.36 0.02
CA ALA A 123 30.15 35.60 1.27
C ALA A 123 30.97 36.27 2.38
N ALA A 124 31.97 37.09 2.04
CA ALA A 124 32.73 37.87 3.01
C ALA A 124 32.00 39.13 3.48
N SER A 125 31.12 39.71 2.65
CA SER A 125 30.36 40.93 2.99
C SER A 125 28.96 40.67 3.59
N CYS A 126 28.42 39.46 3.42
CA CYS A 126 27.06 39.11 3.84
C CYS A 126 27.06 38.20 5.07
N THR A 127 25.95 38.19 5.80
CA THR A 127 25.77 37.21 6.88
C THR A 127 25.55 35.81 6.31
N PRO A 128 25.93 34.72 7.02
CA PRO A 128 25.72 33.36 6.55
C PRO A 128 24.26 33.07 6.16
N LEU A 129 23.30 33.67 6.88
CA LEU A 129 21.88 33.53 6.59
C LEU A 129 21.50 34.14 5.23
N GLN A 130 21.98 35.36 4.94
CA GLN A 130 21.75 36.03 3.66
C GLN A 130 22.39 35.28 2.48
N VAL A 131 23.56 34.68 2.68
CA VAL A 131 24.22 33.86 1.65
C VAL A 131 23.38 32.61 1.33
N VAL A 132 22.87 31.94 2.37
CA VAL A 132 22.00 30.77 2.20
C VAL A 132 20.70 31.14 1.50
N GLU A 133 20.08 32.26 1.86
CA GLU A 133 18.85 32.73 1.21
C GLU A 133 19.06 33.09 -0.26
N MET A 134 20.15 33.79 -0.58
CA MET A 134 20.55 34.09 -1.96
C MET A 134 20.75 32.80 -2.78
N LEU A 135 21.50 31.83 -2.23
CA LEU A 135 21.73 30.55 -2.90
C LEU A 135 20.43 29.77 -3.08
N ASN A 136 19.57 29.75 -2.07
CA ASN A 136 18.28 29.07 -2.15
C ASN A 136 17.42 29.66 -3.26
N ASN A 137 17.32 30.99 -3.35
CA ASN A 137 16.56 31.66 -4.42
C ASN A 137 17.11 31.34 -5.82
N LEU A 138 18.43 31.30 -5.96
CA LEU A 138 19.10 30.94 -7.22
C LEU A 138 18.85 29.47 -7.60
N TYR A 139 18.95 28.55 -6.65
CA TYR A 139 18.67 27.12 -6.89
C TYR A 139 17.20 26.87 -7.22
N VAL A 140 16.25 27.54 -6.56
CA VAL A 140 14.82 27.44 -6.88
C VAL A 140 14.55 27.94 -8.30
N CYS A 141 15.18 29.04 -8.71
CA CYS A 141 15.03 29.61 -10.05
C CYS A 141 15.60 28.67 -11.13
N PHE A 142 16.72 27.99 -10.85
CA PHE A 142 17.25 26.95 -11.71
C PHE A 142 16.36 25.71 -11.74
N ASP A 143 15.93 25.19 -10.60
CA ASP A 143 15.09 24.00 -10.52
C ASP A 143 13.76 24.20 -11.26
N THR A 144 13.15 25.39 -11.19
CA THR A 144 11.95 25.75 -11.95
C THR A 144 12.18 25.73 -13.46
N ARG A 145 13.34 26.23 -13.92
CA ARG A 145 13.69 26.19 -15.35
C ARG A 145 14.02 24.77 -15.80
N ILE A 146 14.76 24.01 -14.99
CA ILE A 146 15.11 22.60 -15.22
C ILE A 146 13.83 21.77 -15.39
N GLU A 147 12.79 22.00 -14.58
CA GLU A 147 11.53 21.25 -14.65
C GLU A 147 10.82 21.35 -16.02
N SER A 148 11.03 22.46 -16.74
CA SER A 148 10.50 22.65 -18.10
C SER A 148 11.26 21.89 -19.20
N TYR A 149 12.43 21.33 -18.90
CA TYR A 149 13.26 20.57 -19.84
C TYR A 149 13.49 19.14 -19.34
N ASP A 150 13.61 18.15 -20.25
CA ASP A 150 13.95 16.76 -19.90
C ASP A 150 15.46 16.63 -19.59
N VAL A 151 15.90 17.28 -18.51
CA VAL A 151 17.31 17.36 -18.10
C VAL A 151 17.51 16.80 -16.70
N TYR A 152 18.60 16.07 -16.51
CA TYR A 152 18.89 15.40 -15.24
C TYR A 152 19.89 16.20 -14.40
N LYS A 153 19.52 16.50 -13.15
CA LYS A 153 20.39 17.12 -12.14
C LYS A 153 21.24 16.04 -11.47
N VAL A 154 22.55 16.07 -11.70
CA VAL A 154 23.50 15.16 -11.06
C VAL A 154 24.05 15.84 -9.80
N SER A 155 23.75 15.25 -8.64
CA SER A 155 24.35 15.62 -7.35
C SER A 155 25.65 14.84 -7.16
N THR A 156 26.80 15.43 -7.45
CA THR A 156 28.08 14.86 -7.05
C THR A 156 28.35 15.22 -5.60
N TRP A 157 28.31 14.23 -4.71
CA TRP A 157 29.01 14.35 -3.43
C TRP A 157 30.50 14.34 -3.77
N ALA A 158 31.21 15.42 -3.47
CA ALA A 158 32.64 15.47 -3.73
C ALA A 158 33.35 14.58 -2.70
N GLU A 159 33.77 13.38 -3.09
CA GLU A 159 34.81 12.66 -2.36
C GLU A 159 36.12 13.42 -2.59
N VAL A 160 36.54 14.21 -1.59
CA VAL A 160 37.79 14.96 -1.67
C VAL A 160 38.94 13.96 -1.56
N LYS A 161 39.56 13.62 -2.68
CA LYS A 161 40.86 12.97 -2.67
C LYS A 161 41.92 13.98 -2.21
N PRO A 162 42.83 13.63 -1.27
CA PRO A 162 43.89 14.54 -0.85
C PRO A 162 44.83 14.83 -2.03
N GLY A 163 44.90 16.08 -2.49
CA GLY A 163 45.92 16.53 -3.45
C GLY A 163 45.42 17.20 -4.73
N GLU A 164 44.12 17.29 -4.98
CA GLU A 164 43.58 17.93 -6.19
C GLU A 164 42.97 19.31 -5.86
N LYS A 165 43.36 20.34 -6.62
CA LYS A 165 42.89 21.72 -6.38
C LYS A 165 41.38 21.77 -6.49
N GLN A 166 40.76 22.26 -5.42
CA GLN A 166 39.32 22.50 -5.28
C GLN A 166 38.80 23.34 -6.45
N ASN A 167 38.08 22.72 -7.39
CA ASN A 167 37.19 23.46 -8.27
C ASN A 167 35.76 23.26 -7.77
N ARG A 168 35.16 24.39 -7.40
CA ARG A 168 33.93 24.54 -6.60
C ARG A 168 32.71 23.82 -7.15
N THR A 169 31.81 23.55 -6.21
CA THR A 169 30.44 23.01 -6.28
C THR A 169 29.84 22.97 -7.70
N GLN A 170 29.94 21.81 -8.35
CA GLN A 170 29.39 21.57 -9.67
C GLN A 170 27.95 21.06 -9.56
N SER A 171 26.99 21.84 -10.06
CA SER A 171 25.67 21.31 -10.44
C SER A 171 25.79 20.84 -11.89
N ARG A 172 26.00 19.54 -12.09
CA ARG A 172 26.16 18.99 -13.45
C ARG A 172 24.78 18.66 -14.00
N CYS A 173 24.33 19.41 -15.00
CA CYS A 173 23.09 19.09 -15.72
C CYS A 173 23.42 18.26 -16.96
N VAL A 174 22.73 17.14 -17.14
CA VAL A 174 22.88 16.26 -18.31
C VAL A 174 21.59 16.32 -19.14
N ARG A 175 21.67 17.07 -20.25
CA ARG A 175 20.87 17.02 -21.52
C ARG A 175 20.51 18.42 -22.04
N ARG A 176 20.41 18.49 -23.37
CA ARG A 176 19.96 19.58 -24.28
C ARG A 176 20.72 20.92 -24.23
N LYS A 177 21.21 21.34 -25.41
CA LYS A 177 21.83 22.65 -25.67
C LYS A 177 20.91 23.85 -25.36
N GLU A 178 19.59 23.67 -25.48
CA GLU A 178 18.59 24.72 -25.19
C GLU A 178 18.54 25.13 -23.72
N PHE A 179 18.85 24.20 -22.80
CA PHE A 179 18.90 24.51 -21.36
C PHE A 179 19.98 25.56 -21.06
N CYS A 180 21.20 25.36 -21.57
CA CYS A 180 22.31 26.31 -21.39
C CYS A 180 21.94 27.72 -21.87
N ILE A 181 21.29 27.84 -23.03
CA ILE A 181 20.88 29.13 -23.60
C ILE A 181 19.85 29.81 -22.70
N SER A 182 18.87 29.05 -22.20
CA SER A 182 17.84 29.58 -21.30
C SER A 182 18.42 30.06 -19.97
N VAL A 183 19.37 29.32 -19.37
CA VAL A 183 20.02 29.69 -18.10
C VAL A 183 20.93 30.90 -18.29
N GLN A 184 21.67 30.98 -19.40
CA GLN A 184 22.47 32.15 -19.75
C GLN A 184 21.60 33.42 -19.89
N ALA A 185 20.44 33.27 -20.52
CA ALA A 185 19.45 34.35 -20.64
C ALA A 185 18.80 34.71 -19.30
N ALA A 186 18.70 33.77 -18.34
CA ALA A 186 18.25 34.03 -16.97
C ALA A 186 19.25 34.87 -16.16
N ALA A 187 20.52 34.53 -16.31
CA ALA A 187 21.62 35.08 -15.53
C ALA A 187 22.11 36.42 -16.09
N SER A 188 21.74 36.74 -17.34
CA SER A 188 22.02 38.05 -17.93
C SER A 188 21.05 39.07 -17.33
N PRO A 189 21.52 40.08 -16.58
CA PRO A 189 20.66 41.19 -16.22
C PRO A 189 20.15 41.82 -17.52
N HIS A 190 18.86 42.15 -17.57
CA HIS A 190 18.30 42.99 -18.62
C HIS A 190 19.11 44.30 -18.66
N THR A 191 20.10 44.40 -19.52
CA THR A 191 20.63 45.67 -19.99
C THR A 191 19.59 46.22 -20.96
N SER A 192 18.55 46.80 -20.40
CA SER A 192 17.71 47.76 -21.09
C SER A 192 18.59 48.98 -21.37
N GLY A 193 19.18 49.00 -22.56
CA GLY A 193 19.63 50.23 -23.21
C GLY A 193 18.44 50.97 -23.80
#